data_AF-A0A4U0GM70-F1
#
_entry.id   AF-A0A4U0GM70-F1
#
_cell.length_a   1.000
_cell.length_b   1.000
_cell.length_c   1.000
_cell.angle_alpha   90.00
_cell.angle_beta   90.00
_cell.angle_gamma   90.00
#
_symmetry.space_group_name_H-M   'P 1'
#
loop_
_entity.id
_entity.type
_entity.pdbx_description
1 polymer ?
#
loop_
_entity_poly.entity_id
_entity_poly.type
_entity_poly.pdbx_seq_one_letter_code
_entity_poly.pdbx_strand_id
1 'polypeptide(L)'
;MNGRVYAILREHSLIAIETELHGFTIVELLGAVDVEMGDEVSWDSELDLGRQVYRNLSTQRTFEVMVRSHMVSRGAVRQYLQPL
;
A
#
# COMPACT_ATOMS: atom_id res chain seq x y z
N MET A 1 2.29 12.38 -0.92
CA MET A 1 2.90 11.24 -1.62
C MET A 1 1.88 10.48 -2.42
N ASN A 2 2.29 9.96 -3.57
CA ASN A 2 1.44 9.17 -4.45
C ASN A 2 2.13 7.85 -4.83
N GLY A 3 1.32 6.87 -5.20
CA GLY A 3 1.77 5.61 -5.74
C GLY A 3 0.65 4.83 -6.40
N ARG A 4 1.01 3.69 -6.99
CA ARG A 4 0.07 2.78 -7.65
C ARG A 4 0.05 1.44 -6.93
N VAL A 5 -1.14 0.89 -6.68
CA VAL A 5 -1.28 -0.45 -6.12
C VAL A 5 -0.70 -1.46 -7.10
N TYR A 6 0.40 -2.09 -6.72
CA TYR A 6 1.13 -3.03 -7.56
C TYR A 6 0.68 -4.46 -7.36
N ALA A 7 0.40 -4.83 -6.11
CA ALA A 7 -0.02 -6.18 -5.76
C ALA A 7 -0.87 -6.19 -4.49
N ILE A 8 -1.75 -7.19 -4.40
CA ILE A 8 -2.68 -7.40 -3.29
C ILE A 8 -2.59 -8.86 -2.87
N LEU A 9 -2.29 -9.10 -1.59
CA LEU A 9 -2.40 -10.38 -0.92
C LEU A 9 -3.64 -10.37 -0.03
N ARG A 10 -4.79 -10.74 -0.61
CA ARG A 10 -6.11 -10.59 0.03
C ARG A 10 -6.26 -11.41 1.31
N GLU A 11 -5.65 -12.59 1.40
CA GLU A 11 -5.70 -13.46 2.58
C GLU A 11 -5.09 -12.81 3.84
N HIS A 12 -4.17 -11.87 3.64
CA HIS A 12 -3.47 -11.16 4.71
C HIS A 12 -3.80 -9.66 4.75
N SER A 13 -4.80 -9.22 3.97
CA SER A 13 -5.16 -7.80 3.81
C SER A 13 -3.96 -6.92 3.45
N LEU A 14 -2.94 -7.43 2.77
CA LEU A 14 -1.67 -6.74 2.57
C LEU A 14 -1.54 -6.27 1.13
N ILE A 15 -1.13 -5.01 0.93
CA ILE A 15 -0.93 -4.44 -0.39
C ILE A 15 0.47 -3.83 -0.52
N ALA A 16 1.04 -3.95 -1.70
CA ALA A 16 2.26 -3.27 -2.09
C ALA A 16 1.91 -2.11 -3.02
N ILE A 17 2.33 -0.91 -2.65
CA ILE A 17 2.12 0.32 -3.42
C ILE A 17 3.46 0.73 -4.01
N GLU A 18 3.58 0.72 -5.34
CA GLU A 18 4.75 1.24 -6.04
C GLU A 18 4.74 2.77 -5.98
N THR A 19 5.82 3.36 -5.47
CA THR A 19 5.97 4.82 -5.34
C THR A 19 6.68 5.41 -6.55
N GLU A 20 6.44 6.68 -6.84
CA GLU A 20 7.10 7.40 -7.95
C GLU A 20 8.63 7.49 -7.76
N LEU A 21 9.12 7.40 -6.52
CA LEU A 21 10.54 7.52 -6.16
C LEU A 21 11.33 6.20 -6.27
N HIS A 22 10.84 5.24 -7.05
CA HIS A 22 11.45 3.91 -7.23
C HIS A 22 11.57 3.10 -5.93
N GLY A 23 10.43 2.68 -5.40
CA GLY A 23 10.34 1.76 -4.26
C GLY A 23 8.91 1.35 -3.99
N PHE A 24 8.70 0.62 -2.88
CA PHE A 24 7.38 0.20 -2.47
C PHE A 24 7.08 0.58 -1.03
N THR A 25 5.84 0.97 -0.78
CA THR A 25 5.26 1.05 0.55
C THR A 25 4.40 -0.20 0.76
N ILE A 26 4.62 -0.89 1.88
CA ILE A 26 3.84 -2.06 2.27
C ILE A 26 2.87 -1.66 3.36
N VAL A 27 1.58 -1.89 3.12
CA VAL A 27 0.53 -1.58 4.08
C VAL A 27 -0.46 -2.72 4.22
N GLU A 28 -1.07 -2.81 5.38
CA GLU A 28 -2.19 -3.70 5.65
C GLU A 28 -3.49 -2.88 5.68
N LEU A 29 -4.52 -3.34 4.98
CA LEU A 29 -5.84 -2.73 4.94
C LEU A 29 -6.57 -2.99 6.25
N LEU A 30 -7.12 -1.92 6.84
CA LEU A 30 -7.93 -2.02 8.05
C LEU A 30 -9.42 -2.04 7.66
N GLY A 31 -10.03 -3.22 7.75
CA GLY A 31 -11.44 -3.43 7.42
C GLY A 31 -11.70 -3.81 5.96
N ALA A 32 -12.97 -3.82 5.56
CA ALA A 32 -13.37 -4.11 4.19
C ALA A 32 -13.18 -2.86 3.33
N VAL A 33 -12.08 -2.81 2.58
CA VAL A 33 -11.75 -1.70 1.68
C VAL A 33 -11.76 -2.19 0.23
N ASP A 34 -12.39 -1.40 -0.62
CA ASP A 34 -12.43 -1.61 -2.07
C ASP A 34 -11.20 -0.95 -2.71
N VAL A 35 -10.13 -1.72 -2.83
CA VAL A 35 -8.86 -1.34 -3.47
C VAL A 35 -8.51 -2.41 -4.50
N GLU A 36 -8.21 -1.99 -5.71
CA GLU A 36 -7.85 -2.87 -6.81
C GLU A 36 -6.41 -2.65 -7.29
N MET A 37 -5.83 -3.66 -7.94
CA MET A 37 -4.52 -3.50 -8.55
C MET A 37 -4.59 -2.44 -9.66
N GLY A 38 -3.59 -1.56 -9.69
CA GLY A 38 -3.52 -0.44 -10.62
C GLY A 38 -4.14 0.85 -10.10
N ASP A 39 -4.88 0.84 -8.99
CA ASP A 39 -5.43 2.06 -8.38
C ASP A 39 -4.32 3.03 -7.98
N GLU A 40 -4.59 4.32 -8.16
CA GLU A 40 -3.72 5.40 -7.69
C GLU A 40 -4.12 5.80 -6.28
N VAL A 41 -3.13 5.89 -5.39
CA VAL A 41 -3.34 6.18 -3.98
C VAL A 41 -2.41 7.30 -3.52
N SER A 42 -2.91 8.15 -2.63
CA SER A 42 -2.15 9.24 -2.02
C SER A 42 -2.21 9.22 -0.50
N TRP A 43 -1.16 9.72 0.14
CA TRP A 43 -1.02 9.85 1.59
C TRP A 43 -0.04 10.97 1.94
N ASP A 44 -0.07 11.45 3.19
CA ASP A 44 0.59 12.71 3.54
C ASP A 44 2.09 12.59 3.86
N SER A 45 2.53 11.51 4.54
CA SER A 45 3.93 11.35 4.97
C SER A 45 4.69 10.23 4.25
N GLU A 46 5.94 10.49 3.88
CA GLU A 46 6.84 9.50 3.24
C GLU A 46 7.39 8.43 4.17
N LEU A 47 7.42 8.70 5.48
CA LEU A 47 8.19 7.92 6.44
C LEU A 47 7.36 7.42 7.63
N ASP A 48 6.13 7.87 7.78
CA ASP A 48 5.32 7.53 8.94
C ASP A 48 4.85 6.07 8.89
N LEU A 49 5.25 5.32 9.92
CA LEU A 49 4.77 3.97 10.16
C LEU A 49 3.50 3.96 11.02
N GLY A 50 2.80 2.83 11.05
CA GLY A 50 1.63 2.64 11.90
C GLY A 50 0.31 2.99 11.21
N ARG A 51 -0.71 3.33 11.99
CA ARG A 51 -2.05 3.62 11.47
C ARG A 51 -2.05 4.93 10.71
N GLN A 52 -2.50 4.90 9.46
CA GLN A 52 -2.59 6.06 8.58
C GLN A 52 -3.89 6.05 7.77
N VAL A 53 -4.27 7.22 7.26
CA VAL A 53 -5.41 7.38 6.33
C VAL A 53 -4.86 7.65 4.95
N TYR A 54 -5.19 6.77 4.00
CA TYR A 54 -4.82 6.90 2.61
C TYR A 54 -6.07 7.30 1.80
N ARG A 55 -5.86 7.91 0.64
CA ARG A 55 -6.91 8.26 -0.31
C ARG A 55 -6.70 7.51 -1.61
N ASN A 56 -7.70 6.74 -2.03
CA ASN A 56 -7.75 6.16 -3.37
C ASN A 56 -8.23 7.27 -4.33
N LEU A 57 -7.34 7.69 -5.23
CA LEU A 57 -7.61 8.73 -6.22
C LEU A 57 -8.47 8.20 -7.37
N SER A 58 -8.41 6.91 -7.68
CA SER A 58 -9.23 6.26 -8.70
C SER A 58 -10.71 6.21 -8.30
N THR A 59 -11.00 5.98 -7.02
CA THR A 59 -12.39 5.89 -6.49
C THR A 59 -12.82 7.10 -5.67
N GLN A 60 -11.91 8.05 -5.38
CA GLN A 60 -12.11 9.23 -4.53
C GLN A 60 -12.47 8.91 -3.05
N ARG A 61 -12.28 7.66 -2.61
CA ARG A 61 -12.57 7.21 -1.24
C ARG A 61 -11.31 7.24 -0.37
N THR A 62 -11.49 7.46 0.93
CA THR A 62 -10.43 7.31 1.92
C THR A 62 -10.55 5.99 2.65
N PHE A 63 -9.43 5.45 3.10
CA PHE A 63 -9.37 4.19 3.83
C PHE A 63 -8.22 4.19 4.82
N GLU A 64 -8.36 3.40 5.87
CA GLU A 64 -7.34 3.26 6.89
C GLU A 64 -6.42 2.08 6.58
N VAL A 65 -5.14 2.28 6.88
CA VAL A 65 -4.12 1.26 6.70
C VAL A 65 -3.21 1.19 7.92
N MET A 66 -2.54 0.06 8.10
CA MET A 66 -1.38 -0.09 8.97
C MET A 66 -0.13 -0.15 8.10
N VAL A 67 0.66 0.92 8.09
CA VAL A 67 1.90 1.02 7.33
C VAL A 67 2.98 0.17 8.00
N ARG A 68 3.52 -0.79 7.26
CA ARG A 68 4.51 -1.75 7.74
C ARG A 68 5.93 -1.36 7.35
N SER A 69 6.12 -0.82 6.15
CA SER A 69 7.44 -0.45 5.65
C SER A 69 7.35 0.51 4.46
N HIS A 70 8.38 1.33 4.30
CA HIS A 70 8.59 2.22 3.15
C HIS A 70 9.88 1.86 2.43
N MET A 71 10.04 2.37 1.20
CA MET A 71 11.27 2.24 0.41
C MET A 71 11.71 0.78 0.20
N VAL A 72 10.76 -0.16 0.22
CA VAL A 72 11.05 -1.58 0.00
C VAL A 72 11.45 -1.77 -1.45
N SER A 73 12.57 -2.46 -1.69
CA SER A 73 13.04 -2.72 -3.05
C SER A 73 12.16 -3.73 -3.77
N ARG A 74 12.11 -3.66 -5.11
CA ARG A 74 11.34 -4.60 -5.94
C ARG A 74 11.68 -6.08 -5.66
N GLY A 75 12.96 -6.38 -5.37
CA GLY A 75 13.40 -7.73 -5.00
C GLY A 75 12.89 -8.19 -3.63
N ALA A 76 12.78 -7.27 -2.67
CA ALA A 76 12.31 -7.55 -1.32
C ALA A 76 10.78 -7.61 -1.21
N VAL A 77 10.03 -6.90 -2.07
CA VAL A 77 8.56 -6.93 -2.09
C VAL A 77 7.98 -8.35 -2.16
N ARG A 78 8.62 -9.24 -2.92
CA ARG A 78 8.15 -10.63 -3.03
C ARG A 78 8.12 -11.35 -1.68
N GLN A 79 9.02 -11.01 -0.76
CA GLN A 79 9.06 -11.62 0.58
C GLN A 79 7.86 -11.19 1.44
N TYR A 80 7.29 -10.01 1.20
CA TYR A 80 6.08 -9.53 1.87
C TYR A 80 4.79 -10.10 1.29
N LEU A 81 4.83 -10.57 0.04
CA LEU A 81 3.66 -11.04 -0.71
C LEU A 81 3.63 -12.57 -0.88
N GLN A 82 4.41 -13.29 -0.08
CA GLN A 82 4.39 -14.75 -0.05
C GLN A 82 3.47 -15.25 1.07
N PRO A 83 2.61 -16.25 0.80
CA PRO A 83 2.03 -17.04 1.88
C PRO A 83 3.16 -17.73 2.66
N LEU A 84 3.02 -17.80 3.98
CA LEU A 84 3.93 -18.55 4.85
C LEU A 84 3.93 -20.06 4.52
#